data_AF-I4N225-F1
#
_entry.id   AF-I4N225-F1
#
_cell.length_a   1.000
_cell.length_b   1.000
_cell.length_c   1.000
_cell.angle_alpha   90.00
_cell.angle_beta   90.00
_cell.angle_gamma   90.00
#
_symmetry.space_group_name_H-M   'P 1'
#
loop_
_entity.id
_entity.type
_entity.pdbx_description
1 polymer ?
#
loop_
_entity_poly.entity_id
_entity_poly.type
_entity_poly.pdbx_seq_one_letter_code
_entity_poly.pdbx_strand_id
1 'polypeptide(L)'
;MPKIELLTEWRKKLTFELTNEELLKLRTLVHIRTTGPVVLGRTAFKMDVGCLSFGSTNPDTAGDCGIAMTPGEIIAAIDKALR
;
A
#
# COMPACT_ATOMS: atom_id res chain seq x y z
N MET A 1 -9.59 -10.64 8.82
CA MET A 1 -8.54 -10.27 7.86
C MET A 1 -7.67 -9.22 8.50
N PRO A 2 -6.34 -9.31 8.38
CA PRO A 2 -5.45 -8.28 8.90
C PRO A 2 -5.73 -6.90 8.32
N LYS A 3 -5.41 -5.88 9.12
CA LYS A 3 -5.58 -4.48 8.73
C LYS A 3 -4.24 -3.79 8.67
N ILE A 4 -3.95 -3.13 7.55
CA ILE A 4 -2.80 -2.25 7.41
C ILE A 4 -3.26 -0.80 7.36
N GLU A 5 -2.58 0.05 8.12
CA GLU A 5 -2.83 1.49 8.14
C GLU A 5 -1.69 2.20 7.41
N LEU A 6 -2.03 2.99 6.39
CA LEU A 6 -1.08 3.76 5.61
C LEU A 6 -1.41 5.26 5.68
N LEU A 7 -0.37 6.09 5.78
CA LEU A 7 -0.49 7.55 5.84
C LEU A 7 -0.33 8.15 4.45
N THR A 8 -1.28 8.99 4.05
CA THR A 8 -1.21 9.72 2.78
C THR A 8 -0.46 11.05 2.92
N GLU A 9 -0.08 11.63 1.78
CA GLU A 9 0.52 12.98 1.69
C GLU A 9 -0.40 14.08 2.27
N TRP A 10 -1.71 13.85 2.28
CA TRP A 10 -2.70 14.75 2.89
C TRP A 10 -2.93 14.46 4.39
N ARG A 11 -2.05 13.70 5.04
CA ARG A 11 -2.14 13.30 6.45
C ARG A 11 -3.43 12.55 6.80
N LYS A 12 -4.07 11.91 5.81
CA LYS A 12 -5.20 11.00 6.06
C LYS A 12 -4.65 9.60 6.29
N LYS A 13 -5.20 8.91 7.29
CA LYS A 13 -4.95 7.48 7.48
C LYS A 13 -5.93 6.71 6.61
N LEU A 14 -5.41 5.76 5.84
CA LEU A 14 -6.20 4.81 5.07
C LEU A 14 -5.97 3.42 5.66
N THR A 15 -7.07 2.72 5.94
CA THR A 15 -7.05 1.37 6.49
C THR A 15 -7.48 0.40 5.41
N PHE A 16 -6.65 -0.61 5.15
CA PHE A 16 -6.94 -1.67 4.18
C PHE A 16 -7.10 -2.99 4.90
N GLU A 17 -8.11 -3.75 4.50
CA GLU A 17 -8.28 -5.14 4.91
C GLU A 17 -7.73 -6.02 3.80
N LEU A 18 -6.59 -6.64 4.06
CA LEU A 18 -5.87 -7.48 3.10
C LEU A 18 -5.71 -8.88 3.67
N THR A 19 -5.73 -9.88 2.80
CA THR A 19 -5.33 -11.24 3.15
C THR A 19 -3.82 -11.31 3.45
N ASN A 20 -3.40 -12.35 4.18
CA ASN A 20 -1.97 -12.58 4.42
C ASN A 20 -1.17 -12.72 3.12
N GLU A 21 -1.76 -13.34 2.10
CA GLU A 21 -1.13 -13.49 0.78
C GLU A 21 -0.91 -12.14 0.09
N GLU A 22 -1.91 -11.26 0.12
CA GLU A 22 -1.82 -9.90 -0.44
C GLU A 22 -0.79 -9.05 0.30
N LEU A 23 -0.71 -9.18 1.62
CA LEU A 23 0.32 -8.50 2.43
C LEU A 23 1.73 -8.97 2.08
N LEU A 24 1.92 -10.28 1.88
CA LEU A 24 3.22 -10.84 1.46
C LEU A 24 3.61 -10.37 0.04
N LYS A 25 2.65 -10.28 -0.88
CA LYS A 25 2.86 -9.71 -2.22
C LYS A 25 3.25 -8.24 -2.13
N LEU A 26 2.51 -7.45 -1.35
CA LEU A 26 2.81 -6.02 -1.13
C LEU A 26 4.20 -5.83 -0.53
N ARG A 27 4.57 -6.62 0.49
CA ARG A 27 5.90 -6.59 1.11
C ARG A 27 7.00 -6.86 0.11
N THR A 28 6.82 -7.87 -0.74
CA THR A 28 7.77 -8.24 -1.80
C THR A 28 7.92 -7.12 -2.82
N LEU A 29 6.82 -6.49 -3.24
CA LEU A 29 6.85 -5.37 -4.19
C LEU A 29 7.57 -4.14 -3.63
N VAL A 30 7.23 -3.75 -2.40
CA VAL A 30 7.89 -2.64 -1.69
C VAL A 30 9.38 -2.92 -1.49
N HIS A 31 9.78 -4.18 -1.32
CA HIS A 31 11.18 -4.57 -1.18
C HIS A 31 11.97 -4.54 -2.50
N ILE A 32 11.36 -5.00 -3.60
CA ILE A 32 12.05 -5.12 -4.91
C ILE A 32 12.16 -3.77 -5.64
N ARG A 33 11.28 -2.80 -5.37
CA ARG A 33 11.23 -1.52 -6.11
C ARG A 33 11.10 -0.31 -5.18
N THR A 34 12.18 0.45 -5.06
CA THR A 34 12.22 1.71 -4.29
C THR A 34 13.10 2.76 -4.97
N THR A 35 12.61 3.34 -6.08
CA THR A 35 13.19 4.59 -6.61
C THR A 35 12.15 5.68 -6.86
N GLY A 36 10.86 5.41 -6.60
CA GLY A 36 9.81 6.39 -6.78
C GLY A 36 8.61 6.18 -5.86
N PRO A 37 7.61 7.08 -5.94
CA PRO A 37 6.51 7.16 -5.00
C PRO A 37 5.58 5.95 -5.05
N VAL A 38 4.92 5.71 -3.92
CA VAL A 38 3.93 4.65 -3.75
C VAL A 38 2.53 5.30 -3.76
N VAL A 39 1.64 4.83 -4.62
CA VAL A 39 0.30 5.39 -4.84
C VAL A 39 -0.76 4.33 -4.59
N LEU A 40 -1.93 4.73 -4.10
CA LEU A 40 -3.10 3.85 -4.03
C LEU A 40 -3.98 4.04 -5.26
N GLY A 41 -4.40 2.96 -5.91
CA GLY A 41 -5.25 3.00 -7.11
C GLY A 41 -6.61 2.31 -6.94
N ARG A 42 -7.49 2.41 -7.93
CA ARG A 42 -8.78 1.67 -7.97
C ARG A 42 -8.66 0.25 -8.51
N THR A 43 -7.55 -0.07 -9.16
CA THR A 43 -7.28 -1.41 -9.71
C THR A 43 -6.39 -2.15 -8.74
N ALA A 44 -6.70 -3.45 -8.52
CA ALA A 44 -6.07 -4.28 -7.48
C ALA A 44 -4.55 -4.11 -7.45
N PHE A 45 -3.90 -4.05 -8.62
CA PHE A 45 -2.49 -3.72 -8.75
C PHE A 45 -2.20 -3.08 -10.12
N LYS A 46 -1.45 -1.98 -10.14
CA LYS A 46 -0.85 -1.44 -11.38
C LYS A 46 0.59 -1.06 -11.11
N MET A 47 1.51 -1.64 -11.88
CA MET A 47 2.88 -1.17 -11.95
C MET A 47 2.98 -0.21 -13.13
N ASP A 48 3.29 1.06 -12.86
CA ASP A 48 3.62 2.05 -13.89
C ASP A 48 5.07 2.52 -13.69
N VAL A 49 5.68 3.12 -14.72
CA VAL A 49 7.11 3.48 -14.71
C VAL A 49 7.43 4.37 -13.50
N GLY A 50 8.22 3.84 -12.55
CA GLY A 50 8.69 4.56 -11.36
C GLY A 50 7.65 4.72 -10.24
N CYS A 51 6.46 4.14 -10.34
CA CYS A 51 5.42 4.26 -9.34
C CYS A 51 4.81 2.89 -9.00
N LEU A 52 4.69 2.57 -7.71
CA LEU A 52 3.99 1.37 -7.25
C LEU A 52 2.54 1.74 -6.94
N SER A 53 1.57 1.23 -7.71
CA SER A 53 0.16 1.36 -7.38
C SER A 53 -0.46 0.07 -6.84
N PHE A 54 -1.08 0.13 -5.67
CA PHE A 54 -1.86 -0.97 -5.08
C PHE A 54 -3.26 -0.49 -4.76
N GLY A 55 -4.28 -1.31 -5.04
CA GLY A 55 -5.66 -0.87 -4.97
C GLY A 55 -6.49 -1.50 -3.86
N SER A 56 -7.58 -0.81 -3.54
CA SER A 56 -8.67 -1.36 -2.72
C SER A 56 -9.72 -1.98 -3.64
N THR A 57 -10.24 -3.15 -3.29
CA THR A 57 -11.46 -3.70 -3.93
C THR A 57 -12.70 -2.89 -3.57
N ASN A 58 -12.61 -1.98 -2.60
CA ASN A 58 -13.67 -1.07 -2.22
C ASN A 58 -13.47 0.32 -2.91
N PRO A 59 -14.21 0.61 -3.99
CA PRO A 59 -14.05 1.84 -4.78
C PRO A 59 -14.38 3.12 -3.99
N ASP A 60 -15.10 3.01 -2.86
CA ASP A 60 -15.46 4.16 -2.02
C ASP A 60 -14.30 4.63 -1.12
N THR A 61 -13.24 3.82 -0.98
CA THR A 61 -12.12 4.10 -0.06
C THR A 61 -10.84 4.55 -0.75
N ALA A 62 -10.70 4.32 -2.05
CA ALA A 62 -9.48 4.62 -2.81
C ALA A 62 -9.76 5.63 -3.94
N GLY A 63 -9.61 6.92 -3.63
CA GLY A 63 -9.15 7.87 -4.64
C GLY A 63 -7.66 7.63 -4.91
N ASP A 64 -7.14 8.10 -6.04
CA ASP A 64 -5.70 8.07 -6.29
C ASP A 64 -4.98 8.88 -5.20
N CYS A 65 -4.37 8.20 -4.22
CA CYS A 65 -3.75 8.85 -3.05
C CYS A 65 -2.26 8.52 -3.00
N GLY A 66 -1.42 9.56 -2.95
CA GLY A 66 0.00 9.41 -2.66
C GLY A 66 0.21 8.94 -1.22
N ILE A 67 1.11 7.98 -1.01
CA ILE A 67 1.53 7.49 0.30
C ILE A 67 2.76 8.27 0.77
N ALA A 68 2.65 8.90 1.93
CA ALA A 68 3.72 9.68 2.55
C ALA A 68 4.72 8.83 3.37
N MET A 69 4.56 7.51 3.33
CA MET A 69 5.40 6.56 4.06
C MET A 69 6.55 6.09 3.18
N THR A 70 7.73 6.02 3.77
CA THR A 70 8.89 5.37 3.16
C THR A 70 8.63 3.86 2.99
N PRO A 71 9.32 3.20 2.07
CA PRO A 71 9.22 1.74 1.90
C PRO A 71 9.45 0.96 3.20
N GLY A 72 10.40 1.40 4.04
CA GLY A 72 10.67 0.76 5.33
C GLY A 72 9.51 0.87 6.32
N GLU A 73 8.85 2.04 6.38
CA GLU A 73 7.67 2.24 7.21
C GLU A 73 6.48 1.41 6.73
N ILE A 74 6.31 1.26 5.41
CA ILE A 74 5.27 0.41 4.83
C ILE A 74 5.54 -1.06 5.19
N ILE A 75 6.78 -1.54 5.08
CA ILE A 75 7.15 -2.90 5.48
C ILE A 75 6.89 -3.11 6.97
N ALA A 76 7.25 -2.16 7.83
CA ALA A 76 6.96 -2.25 9.26
C ALA A 76 5.44 -2.31 9.55
N ALA A 77 4.63 -1.57 8.80
CA ALA A 77 3.17 -1.62 8.90
C ALA A 77 2.61 -2.99 8.44
N ILE A 78 3.18 -3.58 7.39
CA ILE A 78 2.83 -4.94 6.93
C ILE A 78 3.22 -5.98 7.97
N ASP A 79 4.45 -5.94 8.46
CA ASP A 79 4.95 -6.88 9.47
C ASP A 79 4.14 -6.78 10.77
N LYS A 80 3.63 -5.59 11.11
CA LYS A 80 2.69 -5.38 12.23
C LYS A 80 1.32 -6.00 11.94
N ALA A 81 0.81 -5.89 10.71
CA ALA A 81 -0.47 -6.47 10.33
C ALA A 81 -0.41 -8.01 10.28
N LEU A 82 0.74 -8.59 9.93
CA LEU A 82 0.94 -10.04 9.87
C LEU A 82 1.12 -10.73 11.24
N ARG A 83 1.31 -9.97 12.32
CA ARG A 83 1.43 -10.47 13.71
C ARG A 83 0.07 -10.54 14.37
#